data_AF-A0A975GX44-F1
#
_entry.id   AF-A0A975GX44-F1
#
_cell.length_a   1.000
_cell.length_b   1.000
_cell.length_c   1.000
_cell.angle_alpha   90.00
_cell.angle_beta   90.00
_cell.angle_gamma   90.00
#
_symmetry.space_group_name_H-M   'P 1'
#
loop_
_entity.id
_entity.type
_entity.pdbx_description
1 polymer ?
#
loop_
_entity_poly.entity_id
_entity_poly.type
_entity_poly.pdbx_seq_one_letter_code
_entity_poly.pdbx_strand_id
1 'polypeptide(L)'
;MTATAPIAHSLMALAAALTPASRAEWSLAMRKEFDALPDASGALGWAAGCVATAFGWRMRAEAGFALTVTATVVVGWWVSAQIFFFLVEWLSPKGISWMPAMAAAENLLRGGVCFGLAFVWPRRAALTGLALPMVWGFGAVPLWLILTLPDTLSQPWSSAGNHPALPNILFPLIFVGREMWASLLGAALGWGLSRILRSRPVAAPA
;
A
#
# COMPACT_ATOMS: atom_id res chain seq x y z
N MET A 1 -24.01 9.70 -34.17
CA MET A 1 -22.81 9.55 -33.30
C MET A 1 -23.01 8.33 -32.43
N THR A 2 -22.22 7.27 -32.63
CA THR A 2 -22.27 6.05 -31.83
C THR A 2 -21.64 6.30 -30.45
N ALA A 3 -22.21 5.73 -29.38
CA ALA A 3 -21.75 5.89 -28.00
C ALA A 3 -20.31 5.39 -27.74
N THR A 4 -19.68 4.74 -28.74
CA THR A 4 -18.33 4.17 -28.67
C THR A 4 -17.21 5.20 -28.82
N ALA A 5 -17.46 6.32 -29.51
CA ALA A 5 -16.48 7.39 -29.71
C ALA A 5 -15.97 8.02 -28.39
N PRO A 6 -16.83 8.46 -27.44
CA PRO A 6 -16.36 9.05 -26.18
C PRO A 6 -15.58 8.05 -25.31
N ILE A 7 -15.93 6.76 -25.37
CA ILE A 7 -15.22 5.71 -24.64
C ILE A 7 -13.80 5.54 -25.22
N ALA A 8 -13.67 5.47 -26.54
CA ALA A 8 -12.37 5.34 -27.20
C ALA A 8 -11.44 6.53 -26.89
N HIS A 9 -11.96 7.77 -26.91
CA HIS A 9 -11.19 8.95 -26.48
C HIS A 9 -10.76 8.89 -25.01
N SER A 10 -11.64 8.41 -24.12
CA SER A 10 -11.33 8.23 -22.70
C SER A 10 -10.23 7.19 -22.49
N LEU A 11 -10.28 6.06 -23.20
CA LEU A 11 -9.24 5.05 -23.20
C LEU A 11 -7.91 5.59 -23.73
N MET A 12 -7.94 6.39 -24.79
CA MET A 12 -6.73 7.03 -25.33
C MET A 12 -6.11 8.04 -24.34
N ALA A 13 -6.93 8.83 -23.65
CA ALA A 13 -6.46 9.71 -22.60
C ALA A 13 -5.80 8.92 -21.46
N LEU A 14 -6.40 7.79 -21.07
CA LEU A 14 -5.84 6.88 -20.07
C LEU A 14 -4.53 6.24 -20.53
N ALA A 15 -4.46 5.72 -21.76
CA ALA A 15 -3.25 5.13 -22.33
C ALA A 15 -2.08 6.11 -22.28
N ALA A 16 -2.33 7.36 -22.67
CA ALA A 16 -1.30 8.39 -22.64
C ALA A 16 -0.89 8.78 -21.21
N ALA A 17 -1.83 8.81 -20.25
CA ALA A 17 -1.52 9.08 -18.84
C ALA A 17 -0.70 7.94 -18.20
N LEU A 18 -0.91 6.69 -18.63
CA LEU A 18 -0.15 5.53 -18.17
C LEU A 18 1.24 5.41 -18.82
N THR A 19 1.45 6.06 -19.96
CA THR A 19 2.70 5.98 -20.72
C THR A 19 3.84 6.66 -19.96
N PRO A 20 4.99 5.98 -19.73
CA PRO A 20 6.13 6.59 -19.06
C PRO A 20 6.75 7.69 -19.91
N ALA A 21 7.35 8.70 -19.25
CA ALA A 21 7.96 9.85 -19.93
C ALA A 21 9.04 9.47 -20.97
N SER A 22 9.75 8.36 -20.75
CA SER A 22 10.73 7.81 -21.70
C SER A 22 10.12 7.28 -23.01
N ARG A 23 8.79 7.23 -23.12
CA ARG A 23 8.03 6.80 -24.30
C ARG A 23 7.09 7.91 -24.79
N ALA A 24 7.42 9.18 -24.53
CA ALA A 24 6.62 10.33 -24.96
C ALA A 24 6.37 10.35 -26.48
N GLU A 25 7.38 10.00 -27.28
CA GLU A 25 7.26 9.92 -28.75
C GLU A 25 6.24 8.89 -29.20
N TRP A 26 6.20 7.72 -28.54
CA TRP A 26 5.20 6.70 -28.81
C TRP A 26 3.79 7.19 -28.47
N SER A 27 3.61 7.87 -27.34
CA SER A 27 2.31 8.45 -26.93
C SER A 27 1.80 9.47 -27.96
N LEU A 28 2.72 10.26 -28.52
CA LEU A 28 2.41 11.25 -29.55
C LEU A 28 2.04 10.57 -30.89
N ALA A 29 2.79 9.57 -31.32
CA ALA A 29 2.50 8.80 -32.53
C ALA A 29 1.15 8.09 -32.44
N MET A 30 0.90 7.38 -31.33
CA MET A 30 -0.33 6.67 -31.03
C MET A 30 -1.57 7.56 -31.10
N ARG A 31 -1.49 8.80 -30.59
CA ARG A 31 -2.59 9.78 -30.67
C ARG A 31 -2.85 10.23 -32.11
N LYS A 32 -1.79 10.53 -32.87
CA LYS A 32 -1.92 10.89 -34.29
C LYS A 32 -2.56 9.76 -35.10
N GLU A 33 -2.15 8.52 -34.84
CA GLU A 33 -2.72 7.34 -35.50
C GLU A 33 -4.20 7.17 -35.14
N PHE A 34 -4.56 7.35 -33.88
CA PHE A 34 -5.96 7.30 -33.43
C PHE A 34 -6.82 8.40 -34.07
N ASP A 35 -6.32 9.63 -34.14
CA ASP A 35 -7.03 10.76 -34.76
C ASP A 35 -7.19 10.59 -36.28
N ALA A 36 -6.35 9.77 -36.91
CA ALA A 36 -6.41 9.44 -38.34
C ALA A 36 -7.34 8.26 -38.67
N LEU A 37 -7.95 7.59 -37.67
CA LEU A 37 -8.84 6.46 -37.91
C LEU A 37 -10.16 6.94 -38.55
N PRO A 38 -10.51 6.47 -39.76
CA PRO A 38 -11.67 6.96 -40.51
C PRO A 38 -13.02 6.50 -39.93
N ASP A 39 -13.05 5.40 -39.17
CA ASP A 39 -14.27 4.77 -38.66
C ASP A 39 -14.26 4.52 -37.14
N ALA A 40 -15.42 4.74 -36.50
CA ALA A 40 -15.62 4.50 -35.07
C ALA A 40 -15.58 3.01 -34.67
N SER A 41 -15.67 2.08 -35.62
CA SER A 41 -15.69 0.64 -35.38
C SER A 41 -14.32 0.06 -34.99
N GLY A 42 -13.22 0.65 -35.48
CA GLY A 42 -11.85 0.25 -35.12
C GLY A 42 -11.23 1.05 -33.97
N ALA A 43 -11.75 2.25 -33.70
CA ALA A 43 -11.20 3.17 -32.70
C ALA A 43 -11.15 2.58 -31.28
N LEU A 44 -12.20 1.87 -30.86
CA LEU A 44 -12.26 1.29 -29.51
C LEU A 44 -11.22 0.18 -29.32
N GLY A 45 -11.10 -0.74 -30.29
CA GLY A 45 -10.12 -1.83 -30.25
C GLY A 45 -8.68 -1.32 -30.25
N TRP A 46 -8.41 -0.31 -31.07
CA TRP A 46 -7.13 0.39 -31.10
C TRP A 46 -6.80 1.02 -29.74
N ALA A 47 -7.72 1.84 -29.20
CA ALA A 47 -7.54 2.50 -27.91
C ALA A 47 -7.34 1.48 -26.77
N ALA A 48 -8.05 0.36 -26.79
CA ALA A 48 -7.86 -0.73 -25.82
C ALA A 48 -6.46 -1.36 -25.92
N GLY A 49 -5.96 -1.63 -27.14
CA GLY A 49 -4.60 -2.13 -27.36
C GLY A 49 -3.52 -1.16 -26.88
N CYS A 50 -3.77 0.15 -27.05
CA CYS A 50 -2.93 1.21 -26.54
C CYS A 50 -2.88 1.24 -25.00
N VAL A 51 -4.05 1.15 -24.35
CA VAL A 51 -4.14 1.04 -22.88
C VAL A 51 -3.40 -0.20 -22.38
N ALA A 52 -3.60 -1.36 -23.00
CA ALA A 52 -2.93 -2.60 -22.61
C ALA A 52 -1.40 -2.48 -22.71
N THR A 53 -0.89 -1.85 -23.78
CA THR A 53 0.55 -1.62 -23.97
C THR A 53 1.12 -0.67 -22.92
N ALA A 54 0.47 0.49 -22.72
CA ALA A 54 0.90 1.48 -21.73
C ALA A 54 0.84 0.90 -20.29
N PHE A 55 -0.22 0.14 -19.99
CA PHE A 55 -0.37 -0.58 -18.73
C PHE A 55 0.75 -1.61 -18.54
N GLY A 56 1.09 -2.38 -19.58
CA GLY A 56 2.20 -3.33 -19.54
C GLY A 56 3.54 -2.68 -19.19
N TRP A 57 3.84 -1.50 -19.75
CA TRP A 57 5.03 -0.73 -19.36
C TRP A 57 4.97 -0.25 -17.92
N ARG A 58 3.80 0.24 -17.49
CA ARG A 58 3.60 0.70 -16.12
C ARG A 58 3.79 -0.43 -15.12
N MET A 59 3.20 -1.59 -15.39
CA MET A 59 3.34 -2.80 -14.58
C MET A 59 4.79 -3.24 -14.49
N ARG A 60 5.54 -3.26 -15.60
CA ARG A 60 6.98 -3.59 -15.56
C ARG A 60 7.79 -2.59 -14.73
N ALA A 61 7.49 -1.29 -14.84
CA ALA A 61 8.15 -0.26 -14.05
C ALA A 61 7.82 -0.36 -12.54
N GLU A 62 6.62 -0.82 -12.19
CA GLU A 62 6.19 -0.99 -10.80
C GLU A 62 6.44 -2.40 -10.25
N ALA A 63 6.81 -3.38 -11.09
CA ALA A 63 6.96 -4.77 -10.69
C ALA A 63 7.96 -4.95 -9.54
N GLY A 64 9.09 -4.22 -9.57
CA GLY A 64 10.08 -4.26 -8.50
C GLY A 64 9.50 -3.76 -7.17
N PHE A 65 8.74 -2.66 -7.19
CA PHE A 65 8.08 -2.14 -5.99
C PHE A 65 7.01 -3.11 -5.49
N ALA A 66 6.15 -3.62 -6.39
CA ALA A 66 5.09 -4.56 -6.05
C ALA A 66 5.65 -5.86 -5.43
N LEU A 67 6.65 -6.47 -6.06
CA LEU A 67 7.32 -7.67 -5.54
C LEU A 67 7.96 -7.40 -4.18
N THR A 68 8.62 -6.26 -4.01
CA THR A 68 9.24 -5.89 -2.73
C THR A 68 8.19 -5.72 -1.65
N VAL A 69 7.08 -5.04 -1.94
CA VAL A 69 5.95 -4.87 -1.01
C VAL A 69 5.35 -6.23 -0.64
N THR A 70 5.07 -7.10 -1.61
CA THR A 70 4.53 -8.43 -1.35
C THR A 70 5.48 -9.26 -0.49
N ALA A 71 6.76 -9.32 -0.85
CA ALA A 71 7.77 -10.05 -0.09
C ALA A 71 7.89 -9.50 1.34
N THR A 72 7.86 -8.18 1.49
CA THR A 72 7.91 -7.50 2.79
C THR A 72 6.72 -7.86 3.67
N VAL A 73 5.50 -7.93 3.11
CA VAL A 73 4.30 -8.33 3.86
C VAL A 73 4.43 -9.79 4.32
N VAL A 74 4.85 -10.70 3.43
CA VAL A 74 5.00 -12.13 3.75
C VAL A 74 6.09 -12.36 4.80
N VAL A 75 7.29 -11.82 4.57
CA VAL A 75 8.42 -11.93 5.50
C VAL A 75 8.10 -11.24 6.82
N GLY A 76 7.49 -10.06 6.74
CA GLY A 76 7.07 -9.29 7.90
C GLY A 76 6.09 -10.03 8.80
N TRP A 77 5.09 -10.68 8.21
CA TRP A 77 4.15 -11.53 8.93
C TRP A 77 4.86 -12.71 9.62
N TRP A 78 5.75 -13.40 8.90
CA TRP A 78 6.54 -14.48 9.48
C TRP A 78 7.44 -14.00 10.64
N VAL A 79 8.13 -12.86 10.47
CA VAL A 79 8.96 -12.26 11.53
C VAL A 79 8.13 -11.85 12.75
N SER A 80 6.94 -11.26 12.57
CA SER A 80 6.03 -10.94 13.68
C SER A 80 5.66 -12.20 14.47
N ALA A 81 5.35 -13.31 13.80
CA ALA A 81 5.08 -14.58 14.48
C ALA A 81 6.28 -15.08 15.31
N GLN A 82 7.50 -15.00 14.78
CA GLN A 82 8.71 -15.36 15.52
C GLN A 82 8.94 -14.46 16.75
N ILE A 83 8.73 -13.15 16.61
CA ILE A 83 8.80 -12.19 17.71
C ILE A 83 7.79 -12.55 18.81
N PHE A 84 6.56 -12.89 18.42
CA PHE A 84 5.52 -13.32 19.36
C PHE A 84 5.98 -14.54 20.16
N PHE A 85 6.38 -15.62 19.49
CA PHE A 85 6.80 -16.85 20.18
C PHE A 85 7.99 -16.60 21.12
N PHE A 86 9.01 -15.88 20.64
CA PHE A 86 10.17 -15.52 21.44
C PHE A 86 9.80 -14.71 22.69
N LEU A 87 8.96 -13.68 22.55
CA LEU A 87 8.57 -12.83 23.68
C LEU A 87 7.70 -13.58 24.70
N VAL A 88 6.77 -14.41 24.23
CA VAL A 88 5.94 -15.24 25.11
C VAL A 88 6.84 -16.20 25.89
N GLU A 89 7.71 -16.93 25.22
CA GLU A 89 8.62 -17.90 25.86
C GLU A 89 9.58 -17.24 26.85
N TRP A 90 10.08 -16.05 26.55
CA TRP A 90 11.11 -15.40 27.38
C TRP A 90 10.56 -14.54 28.52
N LEU A 91 9.43 -13.86 28.33
CA LEU A 91 8.86 -12.93 29.33
C LEU A 91 7.80 -13.59 30.20
N SER A 92 7.00 -14.52 29.67
CA SER A 92 5.92 -15.16 30.43
C SER A 92 6.42 -15.89 31.69
N PRO A 93 7.53 -16.67 31.66
CA PRO A 93 8.04 -17.33 32.86
C PRO A 93 8.53 -16.36 33.94
N LYS A 94 8.81 -15.11 33.58
CA LYS A 94 9.29 -14.06 34.50
C LYS A 94 8.14 -13.25 35.10
N GLY A 95 6.89 -13.56 34.77
CA GLY A 95 5.72 -12.78 35.16
C GLY A 95 5.67 -11.39 34.52
N ILE A 96 6.44 -11.14 33.46
CA ILE A 96 6.47 -9.86 32.75
C ILE A 96 5.43 -9.91 31.63
N SER A 97 4.58 -8.89 31.54
CA SER A 97 3.61 -8.77 30.44
C SER A 97 4.35 -8.59 29.11
N TRP A 98 4.17 -9.53 28.18
CA TRP A 98 4.80 -9.53 26.87
C TRP A 98 4.07 -8.67 25.83
N MET A 99 2.79 -8.33 26.06
CA MET A 99 1.97 -7.60 25.09
C MET A 99 2.52 -6.19 24.74
N PRO A 100 2.97 -5.36 25.71
CA PRO A 100 3.55 -4.05 25.39
C PRO A 100 4.86 -4.17 24.60
N ALA A 101 5.69 -5.16 24.95
CA ALA A 101 6.94 -5.43 24.25
C ALA A 101 6.70 -5.87 22.80
N MET A 102 5.71 -6.74 22.58
CA MET A 102 5.29 -7.14 21.24
C MET A 102 4.78 -5.95 20.44
N ALA A 103 3.87 -5.14 21.00
CA ALA A 103 3.33 -3.96 20.33
C ALA A 103 4.44 -2.96 19.93
N ALA A 104 5.44 -2.75 20.80
CA ALA A 104 6.59 -1.90 20.48
C ALA A 104 7.43 -2.50 19.35
N ALA A 105 7.75 -3.80 19.44
CA ALA A 105 8.54 -4.49 18.43
C ALA A 105 7.88 -4.48 17.04
N GLU A 106 6.57 -4.70 16.98
CA GLU A 106 5.82 -4.65 15.72
C GLU A 106 5.75 -3.25 15.12
N ASN A 107 5.58 -2.21 15.95
CA ASN A 107 5.60 -0.82 15.49
C ASN A 107 6.98 -0.44 14.95
N LEU A 108 8.06 -0.87 15.60
CA LEU A 108 9.43 -0.68 15.10
C LEU A 108 9.66 -1.40 13.77
N LEU A 109 9.22 -2.66 13.66
CA LEU A 109 9.33 -3.44 12.43
C LEU A 109 8.60 -2.74 11.28
N ARG A 110 7.33 -2.37 11.48
CA ARG A 110 6.52 -1.71 10.45
C ARG A 110 7.03 -0.32 10.09
N GLY A 111 7.41 0.48 11.08
CA GLY A 111 8.02 1.79 10.87
C GLY A 111 9.33 1.69 10.09
N GLY A 112 10.22 0.77 10.47
CA GLY A 112 11.50 0.53 9.78
C GLY A 112 11.33 0.05 8.34
N VAL A 113 10.38 -0.86 8.11
CA VAL A 113 10.00 -1.30 6.76
C VAL A 113 9.49 -0.14 5.90
N CYS A 114 8.53 0.64 6.42
CA CYS A 114 7.97 1.78 5.70
C CYS A 114 9.02 2.86 5.43
N PHE A 115 9.94 3.06 6.38
CA PHE A 115 11.11 3.91 6.20
C PHE A 115 11.97 3.46 5.03
N GLY A 116 12.38 2.19 5.00
CA GLY A 116 13.22 1.64 3.93
C GLY A 116 12.55 1.73 2.56
N LEU A 117 11.28 1.34 2.47
CA LEU A 117 10.51 1.43 1.23
C LEU A 117 10.33 2.87 0.74
N ALA A 118 9.97 3.81 1.63
CA ALA A 118 9.82 5.22 1.26
C ALA A 118 11.16 5.90 0.96
N PHE A 119 12.27 5.41 1.52
CA PHE A 119 13.60 5.89 1.20
C PHE A 119 14.03 5.49 -0.23
N VAL A 120 13.79 4.23 -0.61
CA VAL A 120 14.13 3.71 -1.95
C VAL A 120 13.17 4.26 -3.01
N TRP A 121 11.86 4.24 -2.73
CA TRP A 121 10.79 4.71 -3.62
C TRP A 121 10.03 5.92 -3.04
N PRO A 122 10.65 7.12 -2.96
CA PRO A 122 10.06 8.27 -2.29
C PRO A 122 8.77 8.78 -2.93
N ARG A 123 8.57 8.56 -4.23
CA ARG A 123 7.29 8.88 -4.90
C ARG A 123 6.12 8.01 -4.41
N ARG A 124 6.41 6.93 -3.68
CA ARG A 124 5.45 5.98 -3.12
C ARG A 124 5.32 6.08 -1.60
N ALA A 125 5.91 7.11 -0.97
CA ALA A 125 5.90 7.24 0.48
C ALA A 125 4.48 7.23 1.07
N ALA A 126 3.54 7.99 0.49
CA ALA A 126 2.15 8.00 0.94
C ALA A 126 1.47 6.63 0.80
N LEU A 127 1.66 5.97 -0.35
CA LEU A 127 1.12 4.62 -0.59
C LEU A 127 1.70 3.62 0.42
N THR A 128 3.01 3.69 0.67
CA THR A 128 3.72 2.81 1.62
C THR A 128 3.21 3.02 3.04
N GLY A 129 3.12 4.26 3.50
CA GLY A 129 2.69 4.58 4.87
C GLY A 129 1.21 4.30 5.14
N LEU A 130 0.35 4.32 4.11
CA LEU A 130 -1.09 4.09 4.25
C LEU A 130 -1.50 2.65 3.93
N ALA A 131 -1.09 2.12 2.78
CA ALA A 131 -1.60 0.84 2.30
C ALA A 131 -0.89 -0.36 2.93
N LEU A 132 0.41 -0.26 3.21
CA LEU A 132 1.17 -1.36 3.80
C LEU A 132 0.64 -1.79 5.18
N PRO A 133 0.44 -0.88 6.17
CA PRO A 133 -0.13 -1.26 7.46
C PRO A 133 -1.57 -1.74 7.33
N MET A 134 -2.32 -1.24 6.34
CA MET A 134 -3.65 -1.76 6.06
C MET A 134 -3.57 -3.22 5.62
N VAL A 135 -2.74 -3.59 4.63
CA VAL A 135 -2.64 -4.99 4.20
C VAL A 135 -2.12 -5.89 5.34
N TRP A 136 -1.17 -5.39 6.13
CA TRP A 136 -0.62 -6.12 7.27
C TRP A 136 -1.65 -6.33 8.39
N GLY A 137 -2.46 -5.31 8.70
CA GLY A 137 -3.44 -5.32 9.80
C GLY A 137 -4.84 -5.80 9.42
N PHE A 138 -5.29 -5.60 8.18
CA PHE A 138 -6.63 -6.00 7.71
C PHE A 138 -6.78 -7.50 7.51
N GLY A 139 -5.73 -8.33 7.60
CA GLY A 139 -5.95 -9.77 7.80
C GLY A 139 -6.65 -10.06 9.14
N ALA A 140 -6.32 -9.27 10.17
CA ALA A 140 -6.83 -9.47 11.52
C ALA A 140 -8.24 -8.88 11.72
N VAL A 141 -8.62 -7.80 11.02
CA VAL A 141 -9.93 -7.13 11.25
C VAL A 141 -11.13 -7.97 10.81
N PRO A 142 -11.22 -8.52 9.59
CA PRO A 142 -12.30 -9.42 9.18
C PRO A 142 -12.30 -10.70 10.01
N LEU A 143 -11.13 -11.26 10.33
CA LEU A 143 -11.04 -12.44 11.20
C LEU A 143 -11.57 -12.14 12.60
N TRP A 144 -11.17 -11.02 13.19
CA TRP A 144 -11.68 -10.56 14.50
C TRP A 144 -13.18 -10.31 14.45
N LEU A 145 -13.68 -9.63 13.42
CA LEU A 145 -15.12 -9.44 13.21
C LEU A 145 -15.82 -10.80 13.14
N ILE A 146 -15.35 -11.75 12.31
CA ILE A 146 -15.94 -13.10 12.22
C ILE A 146 -15.94 -13.80 13.59
N LEU A 147 -14.84 -13.71 14.35
CA LEU A 147 -14.70 -14.38 15.64
C LEU A 147 -15.54 -13.74 16.75
N THR A 148 -15.76 -12.42 16.71
CA THR A 148 -16.44 -11.66 17.78
C THR A 148 -17.87 -11.29 17.45
N LEU A 149 -18.30 -11.41 16.19
CA LEU A 149 -19.66 -11.11 15.75
C LEU A 149 -20.72 -11.96 16.49
N PRO A 150 -20.54 -13.27 16.71
CA PRO A 150 -21.52 -14.07 17.45
C PRO A 150 -21.73 -13.58 18.89
N ASP A 151 -20.65 -13.24 19.58
CA ASP A 151 -20.69 -12.73 20.96
C ASP A 151 -21.30 -11.33 21.02
N THR A 152 -20.95 -10.48 20.04
CA THR A 152 -21.49 -9.11 19.92
C THR A 152 -23.00 -9.10 19.65
N LEU A 153 -23.48 -10.03 18.82
CA LEU A 153 -24.90 -10.14 18.48
C LEU A 153 -25.73 -10.81 19.60
N SER A 154 -25.13 -11.73 20.36
CA SER A 154 -25.84 -12.49 21.39
C SER A 154 -25.92 -11.76 22.73
N GLN A 155 -24.94 -10.91 23.08
CA GLN A 155 -24.94 -10.17 24.35
C GLN A 155 -24.43 -8.72 24.21
N PRO A 156 -25.17 -7.83 23.53
CA PRO A 156 -24.72 -6.45 23.27
C PRO A 156 -24.43 -5.62 24.54
N TRP A 157 -24.93 -6.04 25.72
CA TRP A 157 -24.87 -5.30 26.97
C TRP A 157 -23.89 -5.88 28.01
N SER A 158 -23.46 -7.15 27.90
CA SER A 158 -22.59 -7.78 28.92
C SER A 158 -21.12 -7.40 28.79
N SER A 159 -20.69 -6.96 27.60
CA SER A 159 -19.36 -6.42 27.34
C SER A 159 -19.10 -5.03 27.97
N ALA A 160 -20.10 -4.39 28.58
CA ALA A 160 -19.95 -3.10 29.24
C ALA A 160 -19.27 -3.17 30.63
N GLY A 161 -19.15 -4.36 31.22
CA GLY A 161 -18.72 -4.53 32.63
C GLY A 161 -17.21 -4.66 32.88
N ASN A 162 -16.42 -5.21 31.93
CA ASN A 162 -15.01 -5.59 32.19
C ASN A 162 -13.95 -4.83 31.36
N HIS A 163 -14.37 -4.12 30.32
CA HIS A 163 -13.59 -3.08 29.65
C HIS A 163 -14.61 -2.01 29.22
N PRO A 164 -14.29 -0.70 29.25
CA PRO A 164 -15.18 0.28 28.63
C PRO A 164 -15.38 -0.20 27.20
N ALA A 165 -16.60 -0.64 26.89
CA ALA A 165 -16.99 -1.08 25.58
C ALA A 165 -16.86 0.12 24.66
N LEU A 166 -15.64 0.38 24.18
CA LEU A 166 -15.45 0.99 22.90
C LEU A 166 -16.35 0.18 21.98
N PRO A 167 -17.40 0.78 21.40
CA PRO A 167 -18.30 0.06 20.51
C PRO A 167 -17.42 -0.77 19.57
N ASN A 168 -17.74 -2.03 19.32
CA ASN A 168 -16.97 -2.87 18.39
C ASN A 168 -16.79 -2.21 17.00
N ILE A 169 -17.57 -1.15 16.72
CA ILE A 169 -17.46 -0.21 15.61
C ILE A 169 -16.22 0.72 15.71
N LEU A 170 -15.85 1.20 16.90
CA LEU A 170 -14.68 2.04 17.13
C LEU A 170 -13.37 1.24 17.25
N PHE A 171 -13.43 -0.05 17.59
CA PHE A 171 -12.24 -0.90 17.69
C PHE A 171 -11.43 -0.94 16.39
N PRO A 172 -12.03 -1.17 15.19
CA PRO A 172 -11.30 -1.07 13.93
C PRO A 172 -10.63 0.29 13.71
N LEU A 173 -11.28 1.39 14.08
CA LEU A 173 -10.72 2.74 13.89
C LEU A 173 -9.52 3.00 14.81
N ILE A 174 -9.62 2.60 16.08
CA ILE A 174 -8.53 2.74 17.05
C ILE A 174 -7.39 1.78 16.71
N PHE A 175 -7.71 0.55 16.31
CA PHE A 175 -6.74 -0.43 15.84
C PHE A 175 -5.99 0.12 14.63
N VAL A 176 -6.70 0.56 13.59
CA VAL A 176 -6.11 1.18 12.41
C VAL A 176 -5.26 2.40 12.80
N GLY A 177 -5.74 3.30 13.66
CA GLY A 177 -4.95 4.43 14.15
C GLY A 177 -3.67 4.02 14.87
N ARG A 178 -3.75 3.05 15.78
CA ARG A 178 -2.63 2.49 16.55
C ARG A 178 -1.62 1.78 15.65
N GLU A 179 -2.08 1.13 14.60
CA GLU A 179 -1.24 0.35 13.69
C GLU A 179 -0.64 1.19 12.54
N MET A 180 -1.22 2.36 12.23
CA MET A 180 -0.79 3.20 11.11
C MET A 180 0.27 4.25 11.47
N TRP A 181 0.25 4.81 12.69
CA TRP A 181 1.11 5.96 13.01
C TRP A 181 2.61 5.66 12.83
N ALA A 182 3.07 4.48 13.24
CA ALA A 182 4.48 4.09 13.12
C ALA A 182 4.90 3.95 11.65
N SER A 183 4.00 3.42 10.82
CA SER A 183 4.20 3.27 9.37
C SER A 183 4.25 4.62 8.67
N LEU A 184 3.35 5.54 9.02
CA LEU A 184 3.32 6.92 8.52
C LEU A 184 4.58 7.68 8.91
N LEU A 185 5.00 7.59 10.17
CA LEU A 185 6.22 8.20 10.67
C LEU A 185 7.45 7.66 9.95
N GLY A 186 7.57 6.34 9.84
CA GLY A 186 8.63 5.68 9.09
C GLY A 186 8.70 6.16 7.64
N ALA A 187 7.56 6.14 6.93
CA ALA A 187 7.48 6.58 5.55
C ALA A 187 7.85 8.07 5.38
N ALA A 188 7.39 8.94 6.27
CA ALA A 188 7.71 10.37 6.25
C ALA A 188 9.21 10.62 6.47
N LEU A 189 9.83 9.93 7.45
CA LEU A 189 11.26 10.02 7.73
C LEU A 189 12.10 9.49 6.56
N GLY A 190 11.73 8.34 5.99
CA GLY A 190 12.43 7.75 4.84
C GLY A 190 12.37 8.66 3.62
N TRP A 191 11.19 9.22 3.34
CA TRP A 191 11.00 10.20 2.29
C TRP A 191 11.83 11.48 2.51
N GLY A 192 11.78 12.05 3.72
CA GLY A 192 12.53 13.25 4.08
C GLY A 192 14.03 13.06 3.90
N LEU A 193 14.57 11.96 4.42
CA LEU A 193 15.99 11.62 4.26
C LEU A 193 16.38 11.43 2.79
N SER A 194 15.55 10.73 2.01
CA SER A 194 15.81 10.54 0.58
C SER A 194 15.91 11.86 -0.19
N ARG A 195 15.10 12.87 0.20
CA ARG A 195 15.14 14.20 -0.41
C ARG A 195 16.43 14.92 -0.06
N ILE A 196 16.83 14.90 1.21
CA ILE A 196 18.06 15.54 1.69
C ILE A 196 19.29 14.96 0.98
N LEU A 197 19.36 13.64 0.84
CA LEU A 197 20.51 13.00 0.20
C LEU A 197 20.56 13.27 -1.31
N ARG A 198 19.40 13.31 -1.99
CA ARG A 198 19.33 13.58 -3.43
C ARG A 198 19.49 15.06 -3.79
N SER A 199 19.25 15.98 -2.85
CA SER A 199 19.44 17.41 -3.08
C SER A 199 20.87 17.89 -2.87
N ARG A 200 21.78 17.05 -2.36
CA ARG A 200 23.19 17.42 -2.23
C ARG A 200 23.83 17.46 -3.61
N PRO A 201 24.43 18.59 -4.04
CA PRO A 201 25.17 18.64 -5.29
C PRO A 201 26.32 17.63 -5.19
N VAL A 202 26.46 16.79 -6.23
CA VAL A 202 27.63 15.93 -6.35
C VAL A 202 28.82 16.86 -6.51
N ALA A 203 29.67 16.93 -5.48
CA ALA A 203 30.92 17.67 -5.59
C ALA A 203 31.68 17.12 -6.80
N ALA A 204 31.99 17.99 -7.76
CA ALA A 204 32.74 17.59 -8.95
C ALA A 204 34.08 16.97 -8.50
N PRO A 205 34.52 15.85 -9.12
CA PRO A 205 35.84 15.30 -8.85
C PRO A 205 36.90 16.38 -9.14
N ALA A 206 37.82 16.55 -8.18
CA ALA A 206 38.91 17.52 -8.22
C ALA A 206 39.96 17.18 -9.28
#